data_AF-A0A507E993-F1
#
_entry.id   AF-A0A507E993-F1
#
_cell.length_a   1.000
_cell.length_b   1.000
_cell.length_c   1.000
_cell.angle_alpha   90.00
_cell.angle_beta   90.00
_cell.angle_gamma   90.00
#
_symmetry.space_group_name_H-M   'P 1'
#
loop_
_entity.id
_entity.type
_entity.pdbx_description
1 polymer ?
#
loop_
_entity_poly.entity_id
_entity_poly.type
_entity_poly.pdbx_seq_one_letter_code
_entity_poly.pdbx_strand_id
1 'polypeptide(L)'
;MKESVKDKIKGLVFGAALGDAVGLATEFLTKQEANHLYGQGPIRFGSSSFSLTTPDEQGFPFHRDGHRSRWQEGDFTDDTDQLLLLVQSVLATGGSFDFRDFAARLKYWIGNGLVFPDGSTKPPYGIGRTVSLVVGSPGFTDDPHRAAWNVWENYGRQLAANGAVMRSAALGAVVFHDEAKVVKNAIDAAQVTHADPRCLVSCVIVNVLIARMLVHENTGTKPLEPRSIGDSGDYAGVKHQHQSAAPQPKHPAMNNETATRQRPRIRIDGKAKVRLATFLAGEGDTTDFRDERTLSILFDRPAAPLDPSTIKCMDDLGADASSMALLTTVVDQYKFLLQPGASAPAPWTPSSSHTFEPSSATTDFLQHACPSSLSSLNLSSGGIGYTFKALGAATYLFTRDIAAHFESPAEAFVSLITELVLEGGDADTNACVAGALLGCRVGYKELPEHWVAGLRHRTQLEQLVDQFCSLP
;
A
#
# COMPACT_ATOMS: atom_id res chain seq x y z
N MET A 1 7.39 24.12 -2.65
CA MET A 1 7.30 22.98 -3.59
C MET A 1 6.75 23.43 -4.94
N LYS A 2 7.31 22.97 -6.08
CA LYS A 2 6.76 23.26 -7.43
C LYS A 2 5.38 22.63 -7.62
N GLU A 3 4.54 23.22 -8.47
CA GLU A 3 3.21 22.67 -8.77
C GLU A 3 3.28 21.29 -9.44
N SER A 4 4.28 21.04 -10.29
CA SER A 4 4.47 19.72 -10.90
C SER A 4 4.86 18.64 -9.89
N VAL A 5 5.57 19.00 -8.80
CA VAL A 5 5.86 18.07 -7.70
C VAL A 5 4.59 17.76 -6.91
N LYS A 6 3.76 18.78 -6.63
CA LYS A 6 2.44 18.56 -5.99
C LYS A 6 1.54 17.66 -6.84
N ASP A 7 1.57 17.83 -8.15
CA ASP A 7 0.83 17.00 -9.09
C ASP A 7 1.26 15.53 -9.02
N LYS A 8 2.58 15.25 -8.92
CA LYS A 8 3.09 13.89 -8.70
C LYS A 8 2.74 13.32 -7.34
N ILE A 9 2.79 14.12 -6.27
CA ILE A 9 2.39 13.66 -4.93
C ILE A 9 0.89 13.35 -4.88
N LYS A 10 0.06 14.17 -5.52
CA LYS A 10 -1.36 13.87 -5.70
C LYS A 10 -1.55 12.60 -6.52
N GLY A 11 -0.82 12.47 -7.61
CA GLY A 11 -0.86 11.30 -8.49
C GLY A 11 -0.48 10.02 -7.73
N LEU A 12 0.50 10.09 -6.82
CA LEU A 12 0.86 8.99 -5.93
C LEU A 12 -0.31 8.54 -5.05
N VAL A 13 -0.95 9.47 -4.34
CA VAL A 13 -1.99 9.10 -3.36
C VAL A 13 -3.26 8.63 -4.08
N PHE A 14 -3.66 9.32 -5.14
CA PHE A 14 -4.81 8.92 -5.95
C PHE A 14 -4.54 7.65 -6.73
N GLY A 15 -3.34 7.48 -7.29
CA GLY A 15 -2.96 6.26 -7.97
C GLY A 15 -3.04 5.04 -7.04
N ALA A 16 -2.56 5.18 -5.79
CA ALA A 16 -2.71 4.15 -4.77
C ALA A 16 -4.19 3.83 -4.50
N ALA A 17 -5.00 4.85 -4.24
CA ALA A 17 -6.43 4.68 -3.94
C ALA A 17 -7.25 4.10 -5.10
N LEU A 18 -6.92 4.48 -6.34
CA LEU A 18 -7.53 3.91 -7.54
C LEU A 18 -7.14 2.44 -7.72
N GLY A 19 -5.85 2.13 -7.56
CA GLY A 19 -5.35 0.76 -7.63
C GLY A 19 -6.02 -0.16 -6.61
N ASP A 20 -6.06 0.27 -5.36
CA ASP A 20 -6.78 -0.39 -4.26
C ASP A 20 -8.26 -0.64 -4.62
N ALA A 21 -9.00 0.43 -4.93
CA ALA A 21 -10.45 0.35 -5.14
C ALA A 21 -10.84 -0.51 -6.37
N VAL A 22 -10.03 -0.49 -7.44
CA VAL A 22 -10.23 -1.36 -8.60
C VAL A 22 -9.79 -2.80 -8.29
N GLY A 23 -8.68 -2.97 -7.59
CA GLY A 23 -8.12 -4.29 -7.25
C GLY A 23 -9.02 -5.13 -6.33
N LEU A 24 -9.84 -4.49 -5.50
CA LEU A 24 -10.89 -5.16 -4.71
C LEU A 24 -11.82 -6.03 -5.58
N ALA A 25 -11.99 -5.69 -6.87
CA ALA A 25 -12.82 -6.44 -7.78
C ALA A 25 -12.37 -7.90 -7.98
N THR A 26 -11.08 -8.22 -7.82
CA THR A 26 -10.50 -9.55 -8.06
C THR A 26 -9.69 -10.10 -6.87
N GLU A 27 -9.64 -9.38 -5.74
CA GLU A 27 -9.06 -9.87 -4.49
C GLU A 27 -9.58 -11.27 -4.10
N PHE A 28 -8.65 -12.18 -3.79
CA PHE A 28 -8.85 -13.61 -3.50
C PHE A 28 -9.36 -14.50 -4.64
N LEU A 29 -9.62 -13.95 -5.83
CA LEU A 29 -9.89 -14.75 -7.02
C LEU A 29 -8.57 -15.29 -7.59
N THR A 30 -8.63 -16.47 -8.19
CA THR A 30 -7.63 -16.90 -9.16
C THR A 30 -7.72 -16.06 -10.43
N LYS A 31 -6.64 -16.03 -11.21
CA LYS A 31 -6.67 -15.46 -12.57
C LYS A 31 -7.80 -16.02 -13.43
N GLN A 32 -8.09 -17.33 -13.31
CA GLN A 32 -9.16 -17.98 -14.07
C GLN A 32 -10.54 -17.46 -13.67
N GLU A 33 -10.80 -17.29 -12.36
CA GLU A 33 -12.07 -16.76 -11.86
C GLU A 33 -12.23 -15.28 -12.21
N ALA A 34 -11.16 -14.48 -12.12
CA ALA A 34 -11.15 -13.08 -12.54
C ALA A 34 -11.50 -12.96 -14.04
N ASN A 35 -10.83 -13.74 -14.90
CA ASN A 35 -11.13 -13.78 -16.33
C ASN A 35 -12.53 -14.32 -16.65
N HIS A 36 -13.06 -15.24 -15.84
CA HIS A 36 -14.42 -15.72 -16.02
C HIS A 36 -15.45 -14.60 -15.77
N LEU A 37 -15.25 -13.79 -14.73
CA LEU A 37 -16.15 -12.70 -14.36
C LEU A 37 -16.03 -11.46 -15.27
N TYR A 38 -14.79 -11.11 -15.62
CA TYR A 38 -14.48 -9.81 -16.20
C TYR A 38 -13.82 -9.90 -17.58
N GLY A 39 -13.54 -11.10 -18.06
CA GLY A 39 -12.92 -11.31 -19.36
C GLY A 39 -11.58 -10.62 -19.42
N GLN A 40 -11.48 -9.64 -20.30
CA GLN A 40 -10.32 -8.79 -20.52
C GLN A 40 -10.46 -7.40 -19.89
N GLY A 41 -11.52 -7.19 -19.12
CA GLY A 41 -11.96 -5.88 -18.67
C GLY A 41 -12.65 -5.07 -19.77
N PRO A 42 -12.83 -3.75 -19.53
CA PRO A 42 -12.58 -3.09 -18.26
C PRO A 42 -13.59 -3.54 -17.20
N ILE A 43 -13.11 -3.64 -15.95
CA ILE A 43 -14.00 -3.77 -14.79
C ILE A 43 -14.69 -2.42 -14.64
N ARG A 44 -16.02 -2.40 -14.54
CA ARG A 44 -16.76 -1.15 -14.40
C ARG A 44 -16.36 -0.46 -13.10
N PHE A 45 -15.88 0.78 -13.21
CA PHE A 45 -15.47 1.61 -12.08
C PHE A 45 -15.78 3.09 -12.39
N GLY A 46 -16.60 3.73 -11.56
CA GLY A 46 -17.16 5.06 -11.89
C GLY A 46 -18.67 5.16 -11.72
N SER A 47 -19.19 6.39 -11.61
CA SER A 47 -20.64 6.65 -11.59
C SER A 47 -21.20 6.84 -13.00
N SER A 48 -22.37 6.23 -13.26
CA SER A 48 -23.19 6.37 -14.47
C SER A 48 -23.85 7.75 -14.68
N SER A 49 -23.40 8.81 -13.99
CA SER A 49 -23.96 10.17 -14.11
C SER A 49 -23.27 11.02 -15.18
N PHE A 50 -22.16 10.57 -15.76
CA PHE A 50 -21.63 11.10 -17.02
C PHE A 50 -22.24 10.31 -18.20
N SER A 51 -22.40 10.99 -19.32
CA SER A 51 -23.12 10.50 -20.51
C SER A 51 -22.55 9.16 -21.03
N LEU A 52 -23.45 8.23 -21.37
CA LEU A 52 -23.30 6.86 -21.92
C LEU A 52 -22.39 6.70 -23.16
N THR A 53 -21.21 7.32 -23.20
CA THR A 53 -20.43 7.47 -24.43
C THR A 53 -19.02 6.90 -24.38
N THR A 54 -18.52 6.44 -23.23
CA THR A 54 -17.17 5.83 -23.15
C THR A 54 -17.24 4.29 -22.94
N PRO A 55 -16.33 3.50 -23.55
CA PRO A 55 -16.33 2.03 -23.46
C PRO A 55 -16.15 1.44 -22.05
N ASP A 56 -15.50 2.17 -21.14
CA ASP A 56 -15.27 1.80 -19.73
C ASP A 56 -16.56 1.80 -18.89
N GLU A 57 -17.53 2.66 -19.21
CA GLU A 57 -18.85 2.65 -18.57
C GLU A 57 -19.72 1.45 -19.02
N GLN A 58 -19.33 0.77 -20.13
CA GLN A 58 -19.88 -0.51 -20.59
C GLN A 58 -19.13 -1.73 -20.02
N GLY A 59 -18.16 -1.52 -19.14
CA GLY A 59 -17.39 -2.57 -18.49
C GLY A 59 -18.24 -3.59 -17.72
N PHE A 60 -17.60 -4.71 -17.35
CA PHE A 60 -18.24 -5.78 -16.61
C PHE A 60 -18.62 -5.29 -15.20
N PRO A 61 -19.89 -5.48 -14.76
CA PRO A 61 -20.33 -5.02 -13.44
C PRO A 61 -19.50 -5.61 -12.31
N PHE A 62 -19.20 -4.78 -11.30
CA PHE A 62 -18.50 -5.19 -10.09
C PHE A 62 -19.19 -6.39 -9.42
N HIS A 63 -18.46 -7.50 -9.25
CA HIS A 63 -19.02 -8.71 -8.64
C HIS A 63 -19.25 -8.54 -7.14
N ARG A 64 -20.39 -9.04 -6.65
CA ARG A 64 -20.77 -8.95 -5.23
C ARG A 64 -20.85 -10.34 -4.62
N ASP A 65 -19.90 -10.65 -3.74
CA ASP A 65 -19.83 -11.86 -2.92
C ASP A 65 -19.68 -11.53 -1.43
N GLY A 66 -19.47 -12.54 -0.57
CA GLY A 66 -19.34 -12.34 0.87
C GLY A 66 -18.17 -11.43 1.29
N HIS A 67 -17.12 -11.34 0.46
CA HIS A 67 -15.94 -10.51 0.70
C HIS A 67 -16.17 -9.07 0.23
N ARG A 68 -16.46 -8.90 -1.06
CA ARG A 68 -16.61 -7.62 -1.76
C ARG A 68 -17.84 -6.83 -1.34
N SER A 69 -18.88 -7.51 -0.83
CA SER A 69 -20.12 -6.84 -0.37
C SER A 69 -19.95 -6.05 0.94
N ARG A 70 -18.77 -6.08 1.57
CA ARG A 70 -18.45 -5.24 2.73
C ARG A 70 -18.25 -3.77 2.33
N TRP A 71 -17.87 -3.51 1.08
CA TRP A 71 -17.59 -2.18 0.54
C TRP A 71 -18.66 -1.70 -0.42
N GLN A 72 -18.74 -0.40 -0.65
CA GLN A 72 -19.54 0.16 -1.75
C GLN A 72 -18.69 0.19 -3.03
N GLU A 73 -19.33 0.36 -4.19
CA GLU A 73 -18.57 0.60 -5.44
C GLU A 73 -17.74 1.89 -5.32
N GLY A 74 -16.53 1.85 -5.86
CA GLY A 74 -15.55 2.93 -5.77
C GLY A 74 -14.85 3.06 -4.41
N ASP A 75 -15.19 2.24 -3.42
CA ASP A 75 -14.58 2.29 -2.09
C ASP A 75 -13.22 1.59 -2.08
N PHE A 76 -12.28 2.12 -1.29
CA PHE A 76 -10.95 1.56 -1.09
C PHE A 76 -10.88 0.70 0.20
N THR A 77 -9.86 -0.13 0.36
CA THR A 77 -9.71 -1.11 1.45
C THR A 77 -8.84 -0.56 2.60
N ASP A 78 -8.20 -1.45 3.37
CA ASP A 78 -7.27 -1.04 4.42
C ASP A 78 -5.95 -0.50 3.90
N ASP A 79 -5.59 -0.78 2.65
CA ASP A 79 -4.41 -0.25 1.97
C ASP A 79 -4.41 1.27 1.98
N THR A 80 -5.45 1.87 1.41
CA THR A 80 -5.62 3.33 1.38
C THR A 80 -5.97 3.87 2.76
N ASP A 81 -6.78 3.17 3.57
CA ASP A 81 -7.06 3.64 4.93
C ASP A 81 -5.75 3.84 5.71
N GLN A 82 -4.87 2.84 5.73
CA GLN A 82 -3.62 2.90 6.48
C GLN A 82 -2.60 3.87 5.85
N LEU A 83 -2.61 4.06 4.52
CA LEU A 83 -1.86 5.13 3.86
C LEU A 83 -2.31 6.50 4.38
N LEU A 84 -3.61 6.72 4.49
CA LEU A 84 -4.16 7.98 5.00
C LEU A 84 -3.87 8.19 6.48
N LEU A 85 -3.78 7.13 7.29
CA LEU A 85 -3.31 7.25 8.68
C LEU A 85 -1.86 7.74 8.75
N LEU A 86 -0.98 7.33 7.83
CA LEU A 86 0.38 7.87 7.72
C LEU A 86 0.38 9.34 7.32
N VAL A 87 -0.41 9.71 6.32
CA VAL A 87 -0.57 11.12 5.89
C VAL A 87 -1.08 11.97 7.04
N GLN A 88 -2.10 11.52 7.76
CA GLN A 88 -2.65 12.21 8.93
C GLN A 88 -1.63 12.34 10.07
N SER A 89 -0.77 11.34 10.26
CA SER A 89 0.31 11.40 11.24
C SER A 89 1.30 12.50 10.88
N VAL A 90 1.75 12.54 9.63
CA VAL A 90 2.66 13.59 9.13
C VAL A 90 2.03 14.99 9.20
N LEU A 91 0.73 15.10 8.90
CA LEU A 91 0.01 16.37 9.04
C LEU A 91 -0.04 16.85 10.50
N ALA A 92 -0.33 15.94 11.44
CA ALA A 92 -0.47 16.28 12.85
C ALA A 92 0.84 16.72 13.51
N THR A 93 1.98 16.29 12.98
CA THR A 93 3.33 16.63 13.45
C THR A 93 3.96 17.79 12.68
N GLY A 94 3.24 18.40 11.72
CA GLY A 94 3.74 19.51 10.92
C GLY A 94 4.80 19.15 9.89
N GLY A 95 4.72 17.93 9.31
CA GLY A 95 5.59 17.49 8.21
C GLY A 95 6.69 16.51 8.61
N SER A 96 6.58 15.85 9.76
CA SER A 96 7.55 14.82 10.19
C SER A 96 6.87 13.50 10.52
N PHE A 97 7.40 12.38 10.04
CA PHE A 97 6.81 11.10 10.41
C PHE A 97 7.11 10.72 11.87
N ASP A 98 6.07 10.35 12.63
CA ASP A 98 6.18 9.81 13.99
C ASP A 98 5.51 8.41 14.04
N PHE A 99 6.34 7.39 14.22
CA PHE A 99 5.88 6.00 14.24
C PHE A 99 4.98 5.66 15.44
N ARG A 100 5.08 6.39 16.55
CA ARG A 100 4.22 6.18 17.74
C ARG A 100 2.86 6.79 17.53
N ASP A 101 2.79 7.99 16.95
CA ASP A 101 1.53 8.61 16.54
C ASP A 101 0.82 7.74 15.49
N PHE A 102 1.55 7.24 14.48
CA PHE A 102 0.99 6.29 13.52
C PHE A 102 0.49 5.00 14.17
N ALA A 103 1.23 4.41 15.12
CA ALA A 103 0.78 3.24 15.87
C ALA A 103 -0.52 3.51 16.65
N ALA A 104 -0.63 4.66 17.31
CA ALA A 104 -1.84 5.05 18.02
C ALA A 104 -3.03 5.22 17.07
N ARG A 105 -2.82 5.82 15.89
CA ARG A 105 -3.84 5.94 14.83
C ARG A 105 -4.30 4.59 14.31
N LEU A 106 -3.36 3.67 14.08
CA LEU A 106 -3.67 2.32 13.62
C LEU A 106 -4.51 1.57 14.66
N LYS A 107 -4.13 1.65 15.95
CA LYS A 107 -4.90 1.08 17.07
C LYS A 107 -6.31 1.66 17.14
N TYR A 108 -6.44 2.97 16.93
CA TYR A 108 -7.75 3.64 16.92
C TYR A 108 -8.60 3.22 15.72
N TRP A 109 -8.03 3.18 14.52
CA TRP A 109 -8.70 2.79 13.29
C TRP A 109 -9.32 1.39 13.39
N ILE A 110 -8.60 0.38 13.92
CA ILE A 110 -9.16 -0.97 14.09
C ILE A 110 -10.46 -0.97 14.91
N GLY A 111 -10.58 -0.08 15.90
CA GLY A 111 -11.77 0.00 16.76
C GLY A 111 -12.88 0.92 16.24
N ASN A 112 -12.55 1.92 15.41
CA ASN A 112 -13.45 3.04 15.13
C ASN A 112 -13.60 3.38 13.64
N GLY A 113 -12.78 2.79 12.77
CA GLY A 113 -12.71 3.14 11.35
C GLY A 113 -11.82 4.36 11.07
N LEU A 114 -11.70 4.68 9.78
CA LEU A 114 -11.01 5.85 9.28
C LEU A 114 -11.87 7.09 9.53
N VAL A 115 -11.27 8.14 10.09
CA VAL A 115 -11.95 9.42 10.34
C VAL A 115 -11.39 10.46 9.39
N PHE A 116 -12.27 11.11 8.64
CA PHE A 116 -11.91 12.19 7.72
C PHE A 116 -11.98 13.57 8.40
N PRO A 117 -11.35 14.61 7.83
CA PRO A 117 -11.36 15.97 8.41
C PRO A 117 -12.76 16.57 8.61
N ASP A 118 -13.73 16.18 7.79
CA ASP A 118 -15.13 16.60 7.89
C ASP A 118 -15.92 15.87 9.00
N GLY A 119 -15.27 14.95 9.73
CA GLY A 119 -15.88 14.14 10.78
C GLY A 119 -16.63 12.91 10.28
N SER A 120 -16.71 12.69 8.96
CA SER A 120 -17.26 11.45 8.41
C SER A 120 -16.32 10.28 8.68
N THR A 121 -16.89 9.07 8.71
CA THR A 121 -16.14 7.86 9.07
C THR A 121 -16.36 6.73 8.07
N LYS A 122 -15.31 5.95 7.80
CA LYS A 122 -15.36 4.70 7.03
C LYS A 122 -15.02 3.51 7.94
N PRO A 123 -15.80 2.42 7.97
CA PRO A 123 -15.49 1.26 8.80
C PRO A 123 -14.14 0.60 8.47
N PRO A 124 -13.45 -0.03 9.43
CA PRO A 124 -12.13 -0.63 9.23
C PRO A 124 -12.25 -2.04 8.64
N TYR A 125 -12.61 -2.12 7.37
CA TYR A 125 -12.63 -3.38 6.62
C TYR A 125 -11.25 -3.70 6.05
N GLY A 126 -11.01 -4.96 5.65
CA GLY A 126 -9.76 -5.39 4.99
C GLY A 126 -8.63 -5.85 5.92
N ILE A 127 -8.63 -5.45 7.20
CA ILE A 127 -7.51 -5.64 8.15
C ILE A 127 -6.76 -6.99 7.99
N GLY A 128 -5.50 -6.90 7.58
CA GLY A 128 -4.59 -8.04 7.50
C GLY A 128 -4.29 -8.74 8.84
N ARG A 129 -3.95 -10.03 8.78
CA ARG A 129 -3.64 -10.87 9.95
C ARG A 129 -2.45 -10.35 10.75
N THR A 130 -1.33 -10.03 10.09
CA THR A 130 -0.11 -9.52 10.76
C THR A 130 -0.39 -8.21 11.49
N VAL A 131 -1.12 -7.29 10.86
CA VAL A 131 -1.54 -6.03 11.49
C VAL A 131 -2.37 -6.31 12.74
N SER A 132 -3.39 -7.17 12.63
CA SER A 132 -4.24 -7.53 13.76
C SER A 132 -3.47 -8.15 14.94
N LEU A 133 -2.54 -9.05 14.67
CA LEU A 133 -1.70 -9.70 15.68
C LEU A 133 -0.79 -8.70 16.40
N VAL A 134 -0.08 -7.86 15.66
CA VAL A 134 0.87 -6.90 16.23
C VAL A 134 0.14 -5.81 17.00
N VAL A 135 -0.89 -5.20 16.41
CA VAL A 135 -1.66 -4.13 17.05
C VAL A 135 -2.42 -4.65 18.28
N GLY A 136 -2.80 -5.93 18.28
CA GLY A 136 -3.39 -6.63 19.43
C GLY A 136 -2.42 -6.95 20.56
N SER A 137 -1.10 -6.85 20.34
CA SER A 137 -0.09 -7.25 21.33
C SER A 137 -0.02 -6.28 22.53
N PRO A 138 0.25 -6.77 23.74
CA PRO A 138 0.46 -5.92 24.92
C PRO A 138 1.61 -4.93 24.71
N GLY A 139 1.41 -3.69 25.14
CA GLY A 139 2.43 -2.63 25.00
C GLY A 139 2.64 -2.12 23.56
N PHE A 140 1.80 -2.50 22.59
CA PHE A 140 1.93 -2.06 21.20
C PHE A 140 2.04 -0.54 21.06
N THR A 141 1.22 0.24 21.76
CA THR A 141 1.30 1.71 21.70
C THR A 141 2.51 2.28 22.42
N ASP A 142 3.11 1.53 23.34
CA ASP A 142 4.29 1.94 24.12
C ASP A 142 5.60 1.64 23.38
N ASP A 143 5.66 0.55 22.63
CA ASP A 143 6.78 0.18 21.78
C ASP A 143 6.29 -0.68 20.58
N PRO A 144 5.77 -0.04 19.51
CA PRO A 144 5.18 -0.77 18.39
C PRO A 144 6.20 -1.60 17.62
N HIS A 145 7.44 -1.11 17.52
CA HIS A 145 8.51 -1.85 16.85
C HIS A 145 8.88 -3.10 17.62
N ARG A 146 8.97 -3.03 18.95
CA ARG A 146 9.19 -4.23 19.79
C ARG A 146 8.02 -5.21 19.70
N ALA A 147 6.78 -4.73 19.64
CA ALA A 147 5.62 -5.59 19.45
C ALA A 147 5.70 -6.35 18.11
N ALA A 148 6.02 -5.65 17.01
CA ALA A 148 6.20 -6.26 15.69
C ALA A 148 7.35 -7.28 15.69
N TRP A 149 8.47 -6.95 16.32
CA TRP A 149 9.63 -7.84 16.46
C TRP A 149 9.27 -9.12 17.20
N ASN A 150 8.60 -9.02 18.36
CA ASN A 150 8.22 -10.19 19.15
C ASN A 150 7.27 -11.10 18.36
N VAL A 151 6.33 -10.54 17.61
CA VAL A 151 5.46 -11.34 16.72
C VAL A 151 6.28 -12.01 15.63
N TRP A 152 7.17 -11.29 14.95
CA TRP A 152 8.03 -11.87 13.91
C TRP A 152 8.90 -13.02 14.44
N GLU A 153 9.51 -12.88 15.63
CA GLU A 153 10.26 -13.97 16.28
C GLU A 153 9.36 -15.17 16.61
N ASN A 154 8.16 -14.94 17.14
CA ASN A 154 7.21 -16.01 17.46
C ASN A 154 6.70 -16.77 16.23
N TYR A 155 6.76 -16.15 15.04
CA TYR A 155 6.46 -16.77 13.75
C TYR A 155 7.71 -17.30 13.04
N GLY A 156 8.76 -17.63 13.81
CA GLY A 156 9.98 -18.24 13.28
C GLY A 156 10.73 -17.36 12.29
N ARG A 157 10.53 -16.03 12.37
CA ARG A 157 11.12 -15.03 11.46
C ARG A 157 10.70 -15.18 10.00
N GLN A 158 9.49 -15.68 9.77
CA GLN A 158 8.91 -15.92 8.45
C GLN A 158 7.53 -15.25 8.32
N LEU A 159 7.49 -13.90 8.36
CA LEU A 159 6.23 -13.14 8.34
C LEU A 159 6.29 -11.96 7.37
N ALA A 160 6.56 -12.25 6.10
CA ALA A 160 6.79 -11.25 5.05
C ALA A 160 5.52 -10.84 4.29
N ALA A 161 4.50 -10.42 5.02
CA ALA A 161 3.26 -9.92 4.43
C ALA A 161 3.44 -8.51 3.82
N ASN A 162 2.68 -8.21 2.77
CA ASN A 162 2.68 -6.93 2.04
C ASN A 162 2.06 -5.74 2.80
N GLY A 163 1.44 -5.98 3.96
CA GLY A 163 0.71 -4.95 4.72
C GLY A 163 1.53 -3.71 5.07
N ALA A 164 2.87 -3.77 5.11
CA ALA A 164 3.72 -2.60 5.29
C ALA A 164 3.91 -1.78 4.00
N VAL A 165 4.18 -2.44 2.87
CA VAL A 165 4.50 -1.74 1.62
C VAL A 165 3.29 -1.01 1.05
N MET A 166 2.09 -1.58 1.20
CA MET A 166 0.83 -1.03 0.68
C MET A 166 0.52 0.39 1.12
N ARG A 167 0.90 0.75 2.35
CA ARG A 167 0.58 2.04 2.97
C ARG A 167 1.74 3.03 2.95
N SER A 168 2.97 2.56 2.76
CA SER A 168 4.17 3.35 3.06
C SER A 168 4.47 4.46 2.07
N ALA A 169 3.97 4.37 0.82
CA ALA A 169 4.42 5.16 -0.33
C ALA A 169 4.43 6.68 -0.10
N ALA A 170 3.45 7.22 0.63
CA ALA A 170 3.37 8.66 0.89
C ALA A 170 4.58 9.22 1.68
N LEU A 171 5.31 8.39 2.42
CA LEU A 171 6.48 8.82 3.18
C LEU A 171 7.65 9.25 2.30
N GLY A 172 7.73 8.73 1.07
CA GLY A 172 8.70 9.13 0.06
C GLY A 172 8.56 10.59 -0.35
N ALA A 173 7.38 11.20 -0.13
CA ALA A 173 7.09 12.59 -0.45
C ALA A 173 7.35 13.59 0.71
N VAL A 174 7.52 13.12 1.95
CA VAL A 174 7.58 14.01 3.14
C VAL A 174 8.88 14.82 3.19
N VAL A 175 9.99 14.17 2.86
CA VAL A 175 11.35 14.74 2.89
C VAL A 175 12.16 14.21 1.71
N PHE A 176 11.54 14.21 0.53
CA PHE A 176 12.08 13.57 -0.68
C PHE A 176 13.49 14.02 -1.08
N HIS A 177 13.94 15.18 -0.61
CA HIS A 177 15.29 15.71 -0.83
C HIS A 177 16.37 15.10 0.09
N ASP A 178 15.97 14.41 1.17
CA ASP A 178 16.85 13.74 2.13
C ASP A 178 16.56 12.22 2.09
N GLU A 179 17.27 11.52 1.20
CA GLU A 179 17.10 10.08 1.00
C GLU A 179 17.35 9.27 2.28
N ALA A 180 18.30 9.68 3.12
CA ALA A 180 18.58 8.97 4.37
C ALA A 180 17.37 9.04 5.32
N LYS A 181 16.70 10.19 5.40
CA LYS A 181 15.48 10.35 6.18
C LYS A 181 14.28 9.62 5.54
N VAL A 182 14.21 9.56 4.20
CA VAL A 182 13.21 8.73 3.49
C VAL A 182 13.36 7.25 3.86
N VAL A 183 14.58 6.72 3.81
CA VAL A 183 14.89 5.33 4.18
C VAL A 183 14.50 5.07 5.64
N LYS A 184 14.89 5.97 6.55
CA LYS A 184 14.55 5.85 7.98
C LYS A 184 13.03 5.82 8.18
N ASN A 185 12.28 6.73 7.57
CA ASN A 185 10.83 6.79 7.69
C ASN A 185 10.16 5.52 7.16
N ALA A 186 10.63 5.00 6.01
CA ALA A 186 10.12 3.76 5.44
C ALA A 186 10.35 2.56 6.36
N ILE A 187 11.54 2.45 6.95
CA ILE A 187 11.88 1.41 7.94
C ILE A 187 11.01 1.55 9.19
N ASP A 188 10.95 2.75 9.78
CA ASP A 188 10.18 3.01 11.00
C ASP A 188 8.69 2.69 10.80
N ALA A 189 8.12 3.05 9.63
CA ALA A 189 6.73 2.80 9.30
C ALA A 189 6.43 1.32 9.05
N ALA A 190 7.36 0.60 8.42
CA ALA A 190 7.25 -0.85 8.24
C ALA A 190 7.26 -1.54 9.60
N GLN A 191 8.24 -1.22 10.45
CA GLN A 191 8.44 -1.83 11.77
C GLN A 191 7.30 -1.60 12.75
N VAL A 192 6.38 -0.66 12.49
CA VAL A 192 5.17 -0.55 13.32
C VAL A 192 4.37 -1.85 13.32
N THR A 193 4.33 -2.61 12.22
CA THR A 193 3.63 -3.92 12.21
C THR A 193 4.40 -5.06 11.56
N HIS A 194 5.46 -4.79 10.80
CA HIS A 194 6.22 -5.79 10.06
C HIS A 194 7.72 -5.61 10.32
N ALA A 195 8.29 -6.49 11.15
CA ALA A 195 9.73 -6.48 11.44
C ALA A 195 10.55 -7.31 10.42
N ASP A 196 9.90 -8.03 9.50
CA ASP A 196 10.59 -8.89 8.53
C ASP A 196 11.45 -8.05 7.55
N PRO A 197 12.74 -8.38 7.37
CA PRO A 197 13.65 -7.68 6.45
C PRO A 197 13.14 -7.55 5.02
N ARG A 198 12.31 -8.51 4.57
CA ARG A 198 11.69 -8.46 3.24
C ARG A 198 10.65 -7.33 3.15
N CYS A 199 9.85 -7.12 4.18
CA CYS A 199 8.89 -6.00 4.24
C CYS A 199 9.62 -4.65 4.30
N LEU A 200 10.68 -4.58 5.10
CA LEU A 200 11.53 -3.41 5.26
C LEU A 200 12.11 -2.95 3.91
N VAL A 201 12.79 -3.84 3.19
CA VAL A 201 13.40 -3.49 1.90
C VAL A 201 12.33 -3.13 0.86
N SER A 202 11.18 -3.82 0.81
CA SER A 202 10.07 -3.43 -0.08
C SER A 202 9.61 -2.00 0.14
N CYS A 203 9.43 -1.57 1.40
CA CYS A 203 9.05 -0.20 1.73
C CYS A 203 10.14 0.79 1.31
N VAL A 204 11.42 0.47 1.56
CA VAL A 204 12.55 1.32 1.17
C VAL A 204 12.60 1.52 -0.35
N ILE A 205 12.51 0.45 -1.15
CA ILE A 205 12.56 0.55 -2.61
C ILE A 205 11.45 1.48 -3.13
N VAL A 206 10.19 1.25 -2.73
CA VAL A 206 9.05 2.07 -3.17
C VAL A 206 9.25 3.54 -2.80
N ASN A 207 9.59 3.83 -1.55
CA ASN A 207 9.73 5.20 -1.07
C ASN A 207 10.92 5.94 -1.68
N VAL A 208 12.05 5.26 -1.93
CA VAL A 208 13.22 5.87 -2.58
C VAL A 208 12.95 6.13 -4.06
N LEU A 209 12.24 5.24 -4.77
CA LEU A 209 11.83 5.50 -6.16
C LEU A 209 10.97 6.76 -6.25
N ILE A 210 10.00 6.89 -5.35
CA ILE A 210 9.14 8.08 -5.24
C ILE A 210 9.99 9.33 -4.96
N ALA A 211 10.83 9.28 -3.93
CA ALA A 211 11.66 10.41 -3.55
C ALA A 211 12.55 10.89 -4.71
N ARG A 212 13.20 9.97 -5.42
CA ARG A 212 14.06 10.29 -6.57
C ARG A 212 13.29 10.84 -7.76
N MET A 213 12.08 10.34 -8.04
CA MET A 213 11.18 10.94 -9.04
C MET A 213 10.82 12.39 -8.69
N LEU A 214 10.50 12.65 -7.42
CA LEU A 214 10.14 13.99 -6.94
C LEU A 214 11.35 14.94 -6.92
N VAL A 215 12.55 14.46 -6.58
CA VAL A 215 13.79 15.24 -6.71
C VAL A 215 14.00 15.65 -8.17
N HIS A 216 13.93 14.68 -9.10
CA HIS A 216 14.11 14.95 -10.52
C HIS A 216 13.10 15.98 -11.03
N GLU A 217 11.82 15.84 -10.67
CA GLU A 217 10.77 16.80 -11.02
C GLU A 217 11.05 18.20 -10.42
N ASN A 218 11.57 18.24 -9.20
CA ASN A 218 11.84 19.50 -8.52
C ASN A 218 13.06 20.24 -9.07
N THR A 219 14.14 19.54 -9.44
CA THR A 219 15.41 20.18 -9.83
C THR A 219 15.68 20.15 -11.33
N GLY A 220 15.02 19.29 -12.09
CA GLY A 220 15.32 19.02 -13.50
C GLY A 220 16.67 18.33 -13.72
N THR A 221 17.36 17.93 -12.63
CA THR A 221 18.60 17.16 -12.70
C THR A 221 18.27 15.69 -12.62
N LYS A 222 19.01 14.84 -13.34
CA LYS A 222 19.00 13.38 -13.12
C LYS A 222 19.05 13.08 -11.61
N PRO A 223 18.37 12.03 -11.12
CA PRO A 223 18.52 11.59 -9.74
C PRO A 223 20.01 11.57 -9.41
N LEU A 224 20.39 12.14 -8.26
CA LEU A 224 21.80 12.23 -7.85
C LEU A 224 22.46 10.87 -8.12
N GLU A 225 23.52 10.88 -8.93
CA GLU A 225 24.42 9.72 -9.06
C GLU A 225 24.68 9.19 -7.65
N PRO A 226 24.64 7.86 -7.44
CA PRO A 226 24.80 7.30 -6.10
C PRO A 226 26.01 7.97 -5.48
N ARG A 227 25.80 8.70 -4.38
CA ARG A 227 26.95 9.10 -3.56
C ARG A 227 27.67 7.79 -3.33
N SER A 228 28.90 7.69 -3.81
CA SER A 228 29.76 6.57 -3.45
C SER A 228 29.63 6.46 -1.95
N ILE A 229 29.04 5.35 -1.48
CA ILE A 229 29.06 4.97 -0.08
C ILE A 229 30.51 4.53 0.16
N GLY A 230 31.42 5.49 0.07
CA GLY A 230 32.79 5.37 0.52
C GLY A 230 32.76 5.54 2.02
N ASP A 231 33.19 4.50 2.73
CA ASP A 231 33.78 4.61 4.06
C ASP A 231 32.98 5.22 5.20
N SER A 232 31.64 5.21 5.15
CA SER A 232 30.83 5.45 6.35
C SER A 232 30.12 4.17 6.75
N GLY A 233 30.77 3.42 7.64
CA GLY A 233 30.16 2.36 8.45
C GLY A 233 29.09 2.86 9.42
N ASP A 234 28.26 3.82 9.01
CA ASP A 234 27.31 4.55 9.85
C ASP A 234 25.86 4.04 9.76
N TYR A 235 25.62 2.86 9.17
CA TYR A 235 24.39 2.13 9.51
C TYR A 235 24.42 1.58 10.95
N ALA A 236 25.60 1.47 11.58
CA ALA A 236 25.74 1.22 13.02
C ALA A 236 25.42 2.47 13.89
N GLY A 237 25.12 3.60 13.25
CA GLY A 237 24.98 4.94 13.83
C GLY A 237 23.55 5.41 14.13
N VAL A 238 22.51 4.56 14.01
CA VAL A 238 21.22 4.82 14.66
C VAL A 238 21.36 4.57 16.17
N LYS A 239 22.36 5.19 16.80
CA LYS A 239 22.42 5.32 18.25
C LYS A 239 21.38 6.36 18.62
N HIS A 240 20.37 5.91 19.37
CA HIS A 240 19.46 6.75 20.10
C HIS A 240 20.20 7.94 20.72
N GLN A 241 20.07 9.13 20.15
CA GLN A 241 20.09 10.31 20.99
C GLN A 241 18.79 10.23 21.78
N HIS A 242 18.89 9.73 23.02
CA HIS A 242 17.97 10.12 24.07
C HIS A 242 18.08 11.64 24.19
N GLN A 243 17.33 12.36 23.38
CA GLN A 243 16.89 13.68 23.77
C GLN A 243 15.95 13.46 24.93
N SER A 244 16.44 13.77 26.12
CA SER A 244 15.66 13.97 27.32
C SER A 244 14.35 14.66 26.96
N ALA A 245 13.24 14.03 27.35
CA ALA A 245 11.89 14.49 27.08
C ALA A 245 11.76 16.01 27.26
N ALA A 246 11.49 16.72 26.17
CA ALA A 246 10.89 18.03 26.28
C ALA A 246 9.50 17.85 26.93
N PRO A 247 9.09 18.73 27.85
CA PRO A 247 7.80 18.61 28.50
C PRO A 247 6.70 18.60 27.45
N GLN A 248 5.76 17.65 27.59
CA GLN A 248 4.60 17.50 26.71
C GLN A 248 3.91 18.86 26.48
N PRO A 249 3.56 19.23 25.25
CA PRO A 249 2.61 20.31 25.04
C PRO A 249 1.29 19.88 25.68
N LYS A 250 0.85 20.67 26.67
CA LYS A 250 -0.45 20.47 27.32
C LYS A 250 -1.52 20.43 26.23
N HIS A 251 -2.18 19.28 26.08
CA HIS A 251 -3.42 19.19 25.34
C HIS A 251 -4.38 20.28 25.86
N PRO A 252 -5.05 21.07 24.99
CA PRO A 252 -6.12 21.93 25.45
C PRO A 252 -7.15 21.05 26.15
N ALA A 253 -7.35 21.29 27.44
CA ALA A 253 -8.39 20.64 28.22
C ALA A 253 -9.72 20.89 27.52
N MET A 254 -10.39 19.82 27.08
CA MET A 254 -11.80 19.90 26.76
C MET A 254 -12.53 20.23 28.07
N ASN A 255 -13.04 21.47 28.15
CA ASN A 255 -13.85 21.93 29.26
C ASN A 255 -15.04 20.97 29.45
N ASN A 256 -15.04 20.27 30.58
CA ASN A 256 -16.21 19.59 31.12
C ASN A 256 -17.16 20.64 31.70
N GLU A 257 -17.93 21.32 30.85
CA GLU A 257 -19.16 21.96 31.30
C GLU A 257 -20.30 20.96 31.27
N THR A 258 -20.87 20.77 32.46
CA THR A 258 -22.02 19.94 32.79
C THR A 258 -23.28 20.50 32.13
N ALA A 259 -23.55 20.08 30.90
CA ALA A 259 -24.86 20.24 30.27
C ALA A 259 -25.54 18.87 30.19
N THR A 260 -26.55 18.66 31.04
CA THR A 260 -27.51 17.57 30.92
C THR A 260 -28.24 17.65 29.58
N ARG A 261 -27.74 16.92 28.57
CA ARG A 261 -28.48 16.60 27.35
C ARG A 261 -28.43 15.10 27.12
N GLN A 262 -29.62 14.52 27.01
CA GLN A 262 -29.85 13.09 26.80
C GLN A 262 -29.03 12.61 25.59
N ARG A 263 -28.16 11.62 25.82
CA ARG A 263 -27.42 10.93 24.76
C ARG A 263 -28.41 10.17 23.87
N PRO A 264 -28.40 10.32 22.54
CA PRO A 264 -29.10 9.36 21.70
C PRO A 264 -28.40 8.01 21.85
N ARG A 265 -29.14 6.99 22.26
CA ARG A 265 -28.68 5.60 22.27
C ARG A 265 -28.49 5.14 20.83
N ILE A 266 -27.27 5.23 20.31
CA ILE A 266 -26.88 4.49 19.12
C ILE A 266 -26.69 3.03 19.55
N ARG A 267 -27.54 2.15 19.02
CA ARG A 267 -27.55 0.72 19.30
C ARG A 267 -26.42 0.08 18.46
N ILE A 268 -25.23 -0.03 19.05
CA ILE A 268 -24.14 -0.83 18.45
C ILE A 268 -24.53 -2.30 18.61
N ASP A 269 -24.75 -2.99 17.49
CA ASP A 269 -25.18 -4.37 17.46
C ASP A 269 -24.11 -5.29 18.08
N GLY A 270 -24.51 -6.16 19.02
CA GLY A 270 -23.62 -6.98 19.85
C GLY A 270 -22.78 -7.99 19.08
N LYS A 271 -23.04 -8.17 17.78
CA LYS A 271 -22.31 -9.07 16.88
C LYS A 271 -20.88 -8.60 16.55
N ALA A 272 -20.60 -7.29 16.62
CA ALA A 272 -19.28 -6.74 16.32
C ALA A 272 -18.20 -7.11 17.36
N LYS A 273 -18.59 -7.23 18.64
CA LYS A 273 -17.66 -7.64 19.73
C LYS A 273 -17.30 -9.12 19.68
N VAL A 274 -18.18 -9.97 19.15
CA VAL A 274 -17.95 -11.42 19.07
C VAL A 274 -16.96 -11.75 17.95
N ARG A 275 -16.99 -11.04 16.81
CA ARG A 275 -16.07 -11.30 15.69
C ARG A 275 -14.60 -11.03 15.98
N LEU A 276 -14.29 -9.99 16.78
CA LEU A 276 -12.89 -9.69 17.14
C LEU A 276 -12.27 -10.81 17.98
N ALA A 277 -13.04 -11.43 18.88
CA ALA A 277 -12.57 -12.56 19.68
C ALA A 277 -12.37 -13.84 18.83
N THR A 278 -13.25 -14.08 17.84
CA THR A 278 -13.11 -15.22 16.91
C THR A 278 -11.95 -15.03 15.92
N PHE A 279 -11.64 -13.80 15.54
CA PHE A 279 -10.49 -13.49 14.65
C PHE A 279 -9.14 -13.57 15.38
N LEU A 280 -9.12 -13.32 16.70
CA LEU A 280 -7.92 -13.41 17.56
C LEU A 280 -7.62 -14.84 18.04
N ALA A 281 -8.60 -15.75 18.01
CA ALA A 281 -8.43 -17.16 18.33
C ALA A 281 -8.03 -17.94 17.08
N GLY A 282 -6.72 -18.04 16.83
CA GLY A 282 -6.18 -18.67 15.62
C GLY A 282 -6.60 -20.13 15.42
N GLU A 283 -6.83 -20.49 14.16
CA GLU A 283 -6.33 -21.66 13.43
C GLU A 283 -7.05 -21.67 12.07
N GLY A 284 -6.34 -21.30 11.01
CA GLY A 284 -6.91 -21.18 9.67
C GLY A 284 -5.92 -20.50 8.74
N ASP A 285 -5.37 -21.30 7.84
CA ASP A 285 -4.63 -20.88 6.66
C ASP A 285 -5.43 -19.81 5.90
N THR A 286 -4.76 -18.89 5.20
CA THR A 286 -5.38 -17.77 4.44
C THR A 286 -6.18 -18.24 3.21
N THR A 287 -6.64 -19.49 3.21
CA THR A 287 -7.26 -20.19 2.09
C THR A 287 -8.77 -20.34 2.24
N ASP A 288 -9.37 -20.04 3.40
CA ASP A 288 -10.78 -20.39 3.68
C ASP A 288 -11.76 -19.20 3.78
N PHE A 289 -11.60 -18.20 2.90
CA PHE A 289 -12.70 -17.28 2.55
C PHE A 289 -13.54 -17.78 1.36
N ARG A 290 -13.15 -18.91 0.77
CA ARG A 290 -13.80 -19.54 -0.38
C ARG A 290 -14.89 -20.48 0.09
N ASP A 291 -16.07 -19.95 0.45
CA ASP A 291 -17.25 -20.79 0.61
C ASP A 291 -17.53 -21.52 -0.72
N GLU A 292 -17.47 -22.85 -0.73
CA GLU A 292 -17.71 -23.68 -1.94
C GLU A 292 -19.03 -23.33 -2.63
N ARG A 293 -20.04 -22.87 -1.87
CA ARG A 293 -21.32 -22.39 -2.44
C ARG A 293 -21.17 -21.11 -3.25
N THR A 294 -20.23 -20.23 -2.88
CA THR A 294 -19.95 -19.00 -3.63
C THR A 294 -19.24 -19.33 -4.95
N LEU A 295 -18.36 -20.33 -4.96
CA LEU A 295 -17.66 -20.79 -6.15
C LEU A 295 -18.59 -21.48 -7.16
N SER A 296 -19.54 -22.31 -6.70
CA SER A 296 -20.50 -22.95 -7.62
C SER A 296 -21.42 -21.91 -8.30
N ILE A 297 -21.86 -20.89 -7.56
CA ILE A 297 -22.68 -19.79 -8.10
C ILE A 297 -21.90 -18.94 -9.12
N LEU A 298 -20.58 -18.82 -8.96
CA LEU A 298 -19.73 -18.05 -9.87
C LEU A 298 -19.76 -18.65 -11.28
N PHE A 299 -19.57 -19.96 -11.41
CA PHE A 299 -19.54 -20.67 -12.69
C PHE A 299 -20.92 -20.96 -13.30
N ASP A 300 -22.01 -20.72 -12.57
CA ASP A 300 -23.37 -20.74 -13.13
C ASP A 300 -23.66 -19.51 -14.02
N ARG A 301 -22.79 -18.48 -13.99
CA ARG A 301 -22.91 -17.29 -14.85
C ARG A 301 -22.23 -17.53 -16.21
N PRO A 302 -22.75 -16.91 -17.29
CA PRO A 302 -22.04 -16.92 -18.56
C PRO A 302 -20.67 -16.26 -18.41
N ALA A 303 -19.63 -16.92 -18.91
CA ALA A 303 -18.29 -16.37 -18.93
C ALA A 303 -18.26 -15.08 -19.77
N ALA A 304 -17.53 -14.08 -19.27
CA ALA A 304 -17.20 -12.90 -20.05
C ALA A 304 -16.42 -13.28 -21.33
N PRO A 305 -16.72 -12.67 -22.50
CA PRO A 305 -15.95 -12.90 -23.71
C PRO A 305 -14.47 -12.53 -23.53
N LEU A 306 -13.60 -13.33 -24.17
CA LEU A 306 -12.15 -13.13 -24.21
C LEU A 306 -11.72 -13.07 -25.68
N ASP A 307 -11.14 -11.95 -26.13
CA ASP A 307 -10.51 -11.82 -27.45
C ASP A 307 -9.02 -11.46 -27.30
N PRO A 308 -8.12 -12.46 -27.29
CA PRO A 308 -6.68 -12.25 -27.07
C PRO A 308 -6.02 -11.27 -28.05
N SER A 309 -6.65 -10.93 -29.18
CA SER A 309 -6.10 -10.02 -30.18
C SER A 309 -6.30 -8.54 -29.86
N THR A 310 -7.06 -8.21 -28.80
CA THR A 310 -7.52 -6.83 -28.52
C THR A 310 -6.80 -6.13 -27.37
N ILE A 311 -6.05 -6.85 -26.51
CA ILE A 311 -5.24 -6.24 -25.43
C ILE A 311 -3.78 -6.11 -25.86
N LYS A 312 -3.20 -4.94 -25.61
CA LYS A 312 -1.74 -4.78 -25.54
C LYS A 312 -1.24 -5.46 -24.27
N CYS A 313 -0.69 -6.67 -24.40
CA CYS A 313 -0.09 -7.40 -23.28
C CYS A 313 1.03 -6.56 -22.65
N MET A 314 1.00 -6.38 -21.34
CA MET A 314 2.00 -5.59 -20.61
C MET A 314 3.43 -6.12 -20.79
N ASP A 315 3.56 -7.42 -21.03
CA ASP A 315 4.85 -8.07 -21.32
C ASP A 315 5.42 -7.65 -22.69
N ASP A 316 4.58 -7.20 -23.64
CA ASP A 316 4.98 -6.80 -25.01
C ASP A 316 5.34 -5.30 -25.12
N LEU A 317 5.10 -4.52 -24.06
CA LEU A 317 5.34 -3.06 -24.05
C LEU A 317 6.82 -2.69 -23.92
N GLY A 318 7.70 -3.66 -23.64
CA GLY A 318 9.07 -3.37 -23.25
C GLY A 318 9.15 -2.51 -21.99
N ALA A 319 10.32 -1.91 -21.77
CA ALA A 319 10.56 -1.10 -20.58
C ALA A 319 11.25 0.22 -20.94
N ASP A 320 10.78 1.32 -20.35
CA ASP A 320 11.42 2.63 -20.42
C ASP A 320 12.81 2.56 -19.80
N ALA A 321 13.83 2.87 -20.60
CA ALA A 321 15.23 2.76 -20.20
C ALA A 321 15.55 3.61 -18.96
N SER A 322 14.95 4.79 -18.84
CA SER A 322 15.20 5.69 -17.69
C SER A 322 14.60 5.13 -16.40
N SER A 323 13.37 4.63 -16.45
CA SER A 323 12.70 4.00 -15.31
C SER A 323 13.39 2.70 -14.89
N MET A 324 13.82 1.88 -15.85
CA MET A 324 14.60 0.67 -15.59
C MET A 324 15.96 0.96 -14.95
N ALA A 325 16.68 1.98 -15.44
CA ALA A 325 17.95 2.39 -14.86
C ALA A 325 17.75 2.85 -13.41
N LEU A 326 16.75 3.70 -13.15
CA LEU A 326 16.41 4.15 -11.81
C LEU A 326 16.08 2.98 -10.87
N LEU A 327 15.23 2.05 -11.31
CA LEU A 327 14.88 0.86 -10.54
C LEU A 327 16.13 0.04 -10.20
N THR A 328 16.95 -0.28 -11.21
CA THR A 328 18.12 -1.13 -11.04
C THR A 328 19.12 -0.51 -10.06
N THR A 329 19.34 0.81 -10.13
CA THR A 329 20.21 1.52 -9.19
C THR A 329 19.67 1.45 -7.75
N VAL A 330 18.37 1.65 -7.55
CA VAL A 330 17.76 1.61 -6.21
C VAL A 330 17.79 0.19 -5.63
N VAL A 331 17.48 -0.82 -6.44
CA VAL A 331 17.56 -2.24 -6.04
C VAL A 331 18.98 -2.63 -5.66
N ASP A 332 19.97 -2.27 -6.49
CA ASP A 332 21.38 -2.58 -6.20
C ASP A 332 21.88 -1.90 -4.92
N GLN A 333 21.47 -0.64 -4.70
CA GLN A 333 21.87 0.14 -3.53
C GLN A 333 21.30 -0.39 -2.21
N TYR A 334 20.09 -0.96 -2.20
CA TYR A 334 19.39 -1.33 -0.96
C TYR A 334 19.23 -2.84 -0.72
N LYS A 335 19.66 -3.71 -1.66
CA LYS A 335 19.66 -5.17 -1.43
C LYS A 335 20.47 -5.61 -0.20
N PHE A 336 21.42 -4.78 0.27
CA PHE A 336 22.20 -5.09 1.47
C PHE A 336 21.34 -5.19 2.74
N LEU A 337 20.13 -4.61 2.77
CA LEU A 337 19.20 -4.72 3.92
C LEU A 337 18.78 -6.17 4.22
N LEU A 338 18.95 -7.07 3.24
CA LEU A 338 18.70 -8.50 3.37
C LEU A 338 19.94 -9.29 3.79
N GLN A 339 21.11 -8.66 3.96
CA GLN A 339 22.34 -9.33 4.39
C GLN A 339 22.36 -9.55 5.92
N PRO A 340 23.14 -10.53 6.41
CA PRO A 340 23.25 -10.78 7.85
C PRO A 340 23.69 -9.52 8.61
N GLY A 341 22.95 -9.15 9.67
CA GLY A 341 23.29 -8.01 10.53
C GLY A 341 22.83 -6.63 10.05
N ALA A 342 22.21 -6.51 8.88
CA ALA A 342 21.76 -5.22 8.33
C ALA A 342 20.43 -4.70 8.91
N SER A 343 19.59 -5.57 9.48
CA SER A 343 18.18 -5.28 9.79
C SER A 343 17.75 -5.56 11.23
N ALA A 344 18.64 -6.07 12.08
CA ALA A 344 18.35 -6.26 13.50
C ALA A 344 18.74 -4.99 14.27
N PRO A 345 17.79 -4.29 14.94
CA PRO A 345 18.14 -3.23 15.85
C PRO A 345 19.05 -3.79 16.94
N ALA A 346 20.20 -3.14 17.15
CA ALA A 346 21.19 -3.51 18.16
C ALA A 346 20.64 -3.83 19.58
N PRO A 347 19.51 -3.27 20.08
CA PRO A 347 19.00 -3.62 21.41
C PRO A 347 18.20 -4.93 21.50
N TRP A 348 17.83 -5.59 20.39
CA TRP A 348 17.02 -6.81 20.42
C TRP A 348 17.87 -8.03 20.07
N THR A 349 18.54 -8.56 21.08
CA THR A 349 19.32 -9.80 20.92
C THR A 349 18.36 -10.98 20.72
N PRO A 350 18.67 -11.89 19.78
CA PRO A 350 17.89 -13.11 19.56
C PRO A 350 17.67 -13.89 20.86
N SER A 351 16.42 -14.15 21.21
CA SER A 351 16.10 -15.12 22.27
C SER A 351 15.87 -16.53 21.71
N SER A 352 15.63 -16.64 20.40
CA SER A 352 15.20 -17.87 19.73
C SER A 352 16.31 -18.56 18.92
N SER A 353 16.19 -19.88 18.75
CA SER A 353 16.99 -20.69 17.82
C SER A 353 16.62 -20.50 16.34
N HIS A 354 15.58 -19.73 16.01
CA HIS A 354 15.16 -19.48 14.63
C HIS A 354 16.07 -18.48 13.91
N THR A 355 16.50 -18.82 12.69
CA THR A 355 17.34 -17.97 11.84
C THR A 355 16.54 -17.44 10.66
N PHE A 356 16.69 -16.15 10.38
CA PHE A 356 16.32 -15.57 9.09
C PHE A 356 17.45 -15.91 8.11
N GLU A 357 17.13 -16.43 6.92
CA GLU A 357 18.09 -16.90 5.91
C GLU A 357 18.40 -15.81 4.86
N PRO A 358 19.52 -15.06 5.01
CA PRO A 358 19.77 -13.82 4.27
C PRO A 358 20.03 -14.03 2.76
N SER A 359 20.77 -15.09 2.42
CA SER A 359 21.17 -15.40 1.05
C SER A 359 19.97 -15.81 0.19
N SER A 360 19.11 -16.67 0.70
CA SER A 360 17.87 -17.06 0.03
C SER A 360 16.94 -15.87 -0.17
N ALA A 361 16.78 -15.03 0.85
CA ALA A 361 15.96 -13.82 0.77
C ALA A 361 16.48 -12.83 -0.29
N THR A 362 17.80 -12.70 -0.43
CA THR A 362 18.42 -11.83 -1.44
C THR A 362 18.16 -12.34 -2.87
N THR A 363 18.33 -13.64 -3.12
CA THR A 363 18.02 -14.22 -4.43
C THR A 363 16.56 -14.03 -4.80
N ASP A 364 15.66 -14.32 -3.85
CA ASP A 364 14.23 -14.17 -4.03
C ASP A 364 13.81 -12.71 -4.26
N PHE A 365 14.43 -11.77 -3.54
CA PHE A 365 14.25 -10.33 -3.76
C PHE A 365 14.62 -9.91 -5.17
N LEU A 366 15.77 -10.34 -5.68
CA LEU A 366 16.23 -9.95 -7.01
C LEU A 366 15.32 -10.51 -8.12
N GLN A 367 14.76 -11.70 -7.93
CA GLN A 367 13.79 -12.29 -8.87
C GLN A 367 12.48 -11.50 -8.94
N HIS A 368 12.03 -10.96 -7.80
CA HIS A 368 10.77 -10.23 -7.72
C HIS A 368 10.90 -8.73 -7.98
N ALA A 369 11.99 -8.08 -7.55
CA ALA A 369 12.14 -6.63 -7.65
C ALA A 369 12.27 -6.15 -9.11
N CYS A 370 12.79 -6.99 -9.99
CA CYS A 370 12.92 -6.75 -11.43
C CYS A 370 12.39 -7.97 -12.22
N PRO A 371 11.07 -8.24 -12.20
CA PRO A 371 10.54 -9.46 -12.81
C PRO A 371 10.58 -9.36 -14.33
N SER A 372 10.75 -10.50 -15.00
CA SER A 372 10.80 -10.57 -16.48
C SER A 372 9.43 -10.37 -17.14
N SER A 373 8.38 -10.84 -16.48
CA SER A 373 6.99 -10.81 -16.93
C SER A 373 6.07 -10.67 -15.72
N LEU A 374 4.84 -10.21 -15.94
CA LEU A 374 3.84 -10.18 -14.88
C LEU A 374 3.53 -11.60 -14.37
N SER A 375 3.45 -12.56 -15.30
CA SER A 375 3.17 -13.97 -15.02
C SER A 375 4.21 -14.65 -14.11
N SER A 376 5.47 -14.21 -14.10
CA SER A 376 6.52 -14.82 -13.27
C SER A 376 6.31 -14.58 -11.77
N LEU A 377 5.53 -13.55 -11.41
CA LEU A 377 5.21 -13.22 -10.03
C LEU A 377 4.19 -14.15 -9.38
N ASN A 378 3.46 -14.96 -10.17
CA ASN A 378 2.48 -15.92 -9.67
C ASN A 378 1.50 -15.29 -8.65
N LEU A 379 0.86 -14.17 -9.02
CA LEU A 379 0.15 -13.29 -8.07
C LEU A 379 -1.05 -13.96 -7.38
N SER A 380 -1.71 -14.93 -8.01
CA SER A 380 -2.87 -15.64 -7.45
C SER A 380 -2.59 -17.01 -6.84
N SER A 381 -1.32 -17.39 -6.66
CA SER A 381 -0.94 -18.65 -6.01
C SER A 381 0.18 -18.45 -4.98
N GLY A 382 0.53 -19.48 -4.20
CA GLY A 382 1.75 -19.51 -3.37
C GLY A 382 2.01 -18.27 -2.51
N GLY A 383 1.17 -18.03 -1.49
CA GLY A 383 1.29 -16.88 -0.60
C GLY A 383 0.97 -15.56 -1.32
N ILE A 384 -0.31 -15.32 -1.57
CA ILE A 384 -0.77 -14.16 -2.37
C ILE A 384 -0.35 -12.82 -1.75
N GLY A 385 -0.36 -12.72 -0.42
CA GLY A 385 0.04 -11.49 0.30
C GLY A 385 1.53 -11.34 0.54
N TYR A 386 2.38 -11.99 -0.26
CA TYR A 386 3.83 -11.90 -0.11
C TYR A 386 4.35 -10.52 -0.54
N THR A 387 5.11 -9.84 0.33
CA THR A 387 5.58 -8.46 0.10
C THR A 387 6.35 -8.25 -1.21
N PHE A 388 7.10 -9.26 -1.66
CA PHE A 388 7.84 -9.15 -2.92
C PHE A 388 6.97 -9.27 -4.17
N LYS A 389 5.78 -9.89 -4.07
CA LYS A 389 4.81 -9.90 -5.18
C LYS A 389 4.24 -8.51 -5.40
N ALA A 390 3.82 -7.84 -4.33
CA ALA A 390 3.35 -6.45 -4.40
C ALA A 390 4.45 -5.49 -4.89
N LEU A 391 5.68 -5.66 -4.39
CA LEU A 391 6.84 -4.90 -4.90
C LEU A 391 7.05 -5.15 -6.40
N GLY A 392 7.09 -6.42 -6.81
CA GLY A 392 7.36 -6.81 -8.19
C GLY A 392 6.29 -6.35 -9.17
N ALA A 393 5.02 -6.44 -8.80
CA ALA A 393 3.92 -5.88 -9.57
C ALA A 393 4.14 -4.37 -9.77
N ALA A 394 4.44 -3.66 -8.68
CA ALA A 394 4.64 -2.22 -8.74
C ALA A 394 5.85 -1.81 -9.59
N THR A 395 6.99 -2.48 -9.45
CA THR A 395 8.19 -2.17 -10.23
C THR A 395 8.05 -2.58 -11.70
N TYR A 396 7.29 -3.64 -11.99
CA TYR A 396 7.01 -4.04 -13.37
C TYR A 396 6.19 -2.98 -14.12
N LEU A 397 5.08 -2.54 -13.53
CA LEU A 397 4.23 -1.48 -14.10
C LEU A 397 4.98 -0.15 -14.20
N PHE A 398 5.73 0.20 -13.14
CA PHE A 398 6.53 1.42 -13.09
C PHE A 398 7.51 1.52 -14.26
N THR A 399 8.03 0.41 -14.77
CA THR A 399 9.07 0.40 -15.80
C THR A 399 8.55 0.32 -17.22
N ARG A 400 7.25 0.11 -17.46
CA ARG A 400 6.69 -0.03 -18.82
C ARG A 400 6.97 1.19 -19.69
N ASP A 401 7.19 0.97 -20.98
CA ASP A 401 7.31 2.06 -21.96
C ASP A 401 5.91 2.57 -22.35
N ILE A 402 5.43 3.55 -21.58
CA ILE A 402 4.10 4.11 -21.78
C ILE A 402 4.03 4.96 -23.05
N ALA A 403 5.05 5.78 -23.29
CA ALA A 403 5.04 6.77 -24.37
C ALA A 403 5.11 6.14 -25.76
N ALA A 404 5.75 4.97 -25.88
CA ALA A 404 5.81 4.24 -27.15
C ALA A 404 4.52 3.50 -27.50
N HIS A 405 3.67 3.18 -26.51
CA HIS A 405 2.58 2.24 -26.69
C HIS A 405 1.17 2.79 -26.43
N PHE A 406 1.01 3.94 -25.78
CA PHE A 406 -0.30 4.50 -25.46
C PHE A 406 -0.43 5.93 -25.97
N GLU A 407 -1.65 6.33 -26.32
CA GLU A 407 -1.94 7.69 -26.79
C GLU A 407 -1.91 8.71 -25.64
N SER A 408 -2.26 8.26 -24.43
CA SER A 408 -2.24 9.08 -23.23
C SER A 408 -1.80 8.30 -21.99
N PRO A 409 -1.25 8.97 -20.95
CA PRO A 409 -0.94 8.31 -19.69
C PRO A 409 -2.20 7.79 -18.97
N ALA A 410 -3.36 8.43 -19.17
CA ALA A 410 -4.64 7.96 -18.63
C ALA A 410 -5.05 6.60 -19.19
N GLU A 411 -4.94 6.42 -20.52
CA GLU A 411 -5.17 5.12 -21.19
C GLU A 411 -4.20 4.06 -20.65
N ALA A 412 -2.92 4.41 -20.53
CA ALA A 412 -1.90 3.52 -19.98
C ALA A 412 -2.19 3.11 -18.54
N PHE A 413 -2.61 4.05 -17.68
CA PHE A 413 -2.95 3.77 -16.29
C PHE A 413 -4.09 2.75 -16.20
N VAL A 414 -5.19 2.98 -16.94
CA VAL A 414 -6.33 2.05 -16.98
C VAL A 414 -5.91 0.68 -17.48
N SER A 415 -5.18 0.62 -18.59
CA SER A 415 -4.76 -0.65 -19.21
C SER A 415 -3.85 -1.44 -18.27
N LEU A 416 -2.82 -0.81 -17.71
CA LEU A 416 -1.82 -1.48 -16.88
C LEU A 416 -2.41 -1.96 -15.56
N ILE A 417 -3.21 -1.12 -14.89
CA ILE A 417 -3.86 -1.52 -13.63
C ILE A 417 -4.91 -2.61 -13.87
N THR A 418 -5.69 -2.52 -14.96
CA THR A 418 -6.68 -3.57 -15.29
C THR A 418 -6.02 -4.92 -15.51
N GLU A 419 -4.96 -4.97 -16.32
CA GLU A 419 -4.24 -6.24 -16.56
C GLU A 419 -3.64 -6.81 -15.28
N LEU A 420 -3.06 -5.96 -14.42
CA LEU A 420 -2.56 -6.38 -13.10
C LEU A 420 -3.66 -6.96 -12.21
N VAL A 421 -4.80 -6.29 -12.13
CA VAL A 421 -5.94 -6.71 -11.30
C VAL A 421 -6.51 -8.04 -11.81
N LEU A 422 -6.53 -8.28 -13.12
CA LEU A 422 -7.02 -9.53 -13.69
C LEU A 422 -6.13 -10.76 -13.39
N GLU A 423 -4.90 -10.58 -12.88
CA GLU A 423 -4.10 -11.69 -12.35
C GLU A 423 -4.71 -12.31 -11.07
N GLY A 424 -5.61 -11.58 -10.39
CA GLY A 424 -6.22 -11.97 -9.13
C GLY A 424 -5.23 -12.03 -7.97
N GLY A 425 -5.54 -12.84 -6.96
CA GLY A 425 -4.73 -12.97 -5.75
C GLY A 425 -4.95 -11.81 -4.80
N ASP A 426 -3.87 -11.19 -4.33
CA ASP A 426 -3.92 -10.01 -3.47
C ASP A 426 -3.97 -8.73 -4.33
N ALA A 427 -5.04 -8.62 -5.12
CA ALA A 427 -5.11 -7.72 -6.26
C ALA A 427 -5.24 -6.24 -5.86
N ASP A 428 -5.97 -5.93 -4.78
CA ASP A 428 -6.05 -4.60 -4.19
C ASP A 428 -4.67 -4.13 -3.73
N THR A 429 -3.91 -4.95 -2.99
CA THR A 429 -2.57 -4.56 -2.55
C THR A 429 -1.60 -4.40 -3.72
N ASN A 430 -1.58 -5.36 -4.64
CA ASN A 430 -0.70 -5.30 -5.81
C ASN A 430 -0.95 -4.03 -6.62
N ALA A 431 -2.22 -3.72 -6.89
CA ALA A 431 -2.63 -2.55 -7.64
C ALA A 431 -2.45 -1.24 -6.84
N CYS A 432 -2.61 -1.24 -5.52
CA CYS A 432 -2.35 -0.08 -4.68
C CYS A 432 -0.88 0.36 -4.77
N VAL A 433 0.06 -0.56 -4.55
CA VAL A 433 1.50 -0.23 -4.60
C VAL A 433 1.91 0.16 -6.02
N ALA A 434 1.41 -0.53 -7.04
CA ALA A 434 1.69 -0.22 -8.43
C ALA A 434 1.10 1.14 -8.85
N GLY A 435 -0.14 1.41 -8.45
CA GLY A 435 -0.82 2.67 -8.66
C GLY A 435 -0.11 3.83 -7.98
N ALA A 436 0.48 3.63 -6.80
CA ALA A 436 1.29 4.66 -6.15
C ALA A 436 2.51 5.08 -6.98
N LEU A 437 3.28 4.10 -7.50
CA LEU A 437 4.45 4.38 -8.34
C LEU A 437 4.06 4.96 -9.70
N LEU A 438 3.08 4.35 -10.36
CA LEU A 438 2.62 4.76 -11.68
C LEU A 438 1.97 6.14 -11.63
N GLY A 439 1.11 6.38 -10.63
CA GLY A 439 0.48 7.66 -10.38
C GLY A 439 1.49 8.77 -10.04
N CYS A 440 2.54 8.47 -9.27
CA CYS A 440 3.65 9.40 -9.05
C CYS A 440 4.41 9.70 -10.36
N ARG A 441 4.59 8.69 -11.22
CA ARG A 441 5.29 8.82 -12.49
C ARG A 441 4.52 9.71 -13.46
N VAL A 442 3.21 9.51 -13.62
CA VAL A 442 2.39 10.24 -14.60
C VAL A 442 1.85 11.58 -14.07
N GLY A 443 1.51 11.67 -12.79
CA GLY A 443 0.92 12.86 -12.18
C GLY A 443 -0.62 12.83 -12.12
N TYR A 444 -1.19 13.56 -11.17
CA TYR A 444 -2.64 13.54 -10.90
C TYR A 444 -3.49 13.98 -12.09
N LYS A 445 -3.07 15.02 -12.81
CA LYS A 445 -3.79 15.55 -13.99
C LYS A 445 -3.89 14.55 -15.13
N GLU A 446 -3.00 13.57 -15.17
CA GLU A 446 -2.92 12.54 -16.21
C GLU A 446 -3.62 11.24 -15.79
N LEU A 447 -4.20 11.17 -14.58
CA LEU A 447 -5.00 10.03 -14.15
C LEU A 447 -6.36 10.01 -14.86
N PRO A 448 -6.97 8.82 -15.09
CA PRO A 448 -8.28 8.70 -15.72
C PRO A 448 -9.37 9.46 -14.93
N GLU A 449 -9.91 10.53 -15.50
CA GLU A 449 -10.90 11.41 -14.85
C GLU A 449 -12.13 10.64 -14.35
N HIS A 450 -12.61 9.68 -15.14
CA HIS A 450 -13.79 8.86 -14.81
C HIS A 450 -13.55 7.96 -13.60
N TRP A 451 -12.34 7.39 -13.46
CA TRP A 451 -11.96 6.63 -12.26
C TRP A 451 -11.80 7.55 -11.05
N VAL A 452 -11.14 8.71 -11.21
CA VAL A 452 -10.99 9.69 -10.13
C VAL A 452 -12.37 10.14 -9.63
N ALA A 453 -13.30 10.46 -10.54
CA ALA A 453 -14.67 10.82 -10.21
C ALA A 453 -15.47 9.67 -9.57
N GLY A 454 -15.14 8.43 -9.94
CA GLY A 454 -15.71 7.20 -9.40
C GLY A 454 -15.30 6.85 -7.98
N LEU A 455 -14.17 7.38 -7.52
CA LEU A 455 -13.62 7.04 -6.22
C LEU A 455 -14.54 7.53 -5.10
N ARG A 456 -14.90 6.61 -4.20
CA ARG A 456 -15.63 6.96 -2.99
C ARG A 456 -14.73 7.76 -2.07
N HIS A 457 -15.32 8.68 -1.30
CA HIS A 457 -14.57 9.58 -0.41
C HIS A 457 -13.57 10.50 -1.14
N ARG A 458 -13.70 10.67 -2.46
CA ARG A 458 -12.83 11.54 -3.28
C ARG A 458 -12.61 12.91 -2.67
N THR A 459 -13.67 13.61 -2.28
CA THR A 459 -13.55 14.97 -1.71
C THR A 459 -12.75 14.99 -0.41
N GLN A 460 -12.93 14.00 0.47
CA GLN A 460 -12.15 13.88 1.69
C GLN A 460 -10.69 13.53 1.41
N LEU A 461 -10.45 12.68 0.40
CA LEU A 461 -9.11 12.34 -0.07
C LEU A 461 -8.40 13.58 -0.65
N GLU A 462 -9.05 14.32 -1.56
CA GLU A 462 -8.53 15.56 -2.13
C GLU A 462 -8.14 16.54 -1.02
N GLN A 463 -9.02 16.75 -0.02
CA GLN A 463 -8.76 17.65 1.09
C GLN A 463 -7.52 17.25 1.90
N LEU A 464 -7.36 15.96 2.23
CA LEU A 464 -6.20 15.46 2.97
C LEU A 464 -4.91 15.62 2.17
N VAL A 465 -4.94 15.28 0.88
CA VAL A 465 -3.77 15.35 0.01
C VAL A 465 -3.38 16.80 -0.28
N ASP A 466 -4.35 17.71 -0.41
CA ASP A 466 -4.09 19.15 -0.54
C ASP A 466 -3.37 19.73 0.69
N GLN A 467 -3.79 19.31 1.88
CA GLN A 467 -3.10 19.68 3.12
C GLN A 467 -1.68 19.08 3.13
N PHE A 468 -1.53 17.83 2.72
CA PHE A 468 -0.25 17.15 2.68
C PHE A 468 0.74 17.85 1.72
N CYS A 469 0.29 18.21 0.52
CA CYS A 469 1.05 18.97 -0.47
C CYS A 469 1.33 20.43 -0.06
N SER A 470 0.64 20.92 0.98
CA SER A 470 0.83 22.28 1.52
C SER A 470 1.81 22.32 2.70
N LEU A 471 2.31 21.16 3.14
CA LEU A 471 3.42 21.11 4.09
C LEU A 471 4.70 21.73 3.48
N PRO A 472 5.55 22.35 4.33
CA PRO A 472 6.70 23.14 3.88
C PRO A 472 7.76 22.34 3.12
#